data_AF-A0AAV5F3T3-F1
#
_entry.id   AF-A0AAV5F3T3-F1
#
_cell.length_a   1.000
_cell.length_b   1.000
_cell.length_c   1.000
_cell.angle_alpha   90.00
_cell.angle_beta   90.00
_cell.angle_gamma   90.00
#
_symmetry.space_group_name_H-M   'P 1'
#
loop_
_entity.id
_entity.type
_entity.pdbx_description
1 polymer ?
#
loop_
_entity_poly.entity_id
_entity_poly.type
_entity_poly.pdbx_seq_one_letter_code
_entity_poly.pdbx_strand_id
1 'polypeptide(L)'
;MDLPSIREQKPVTILQFFDALQDHSRKGWLPTTLYSLEDTISRRQVTEESDKPSWTKKLLLDSQLLCSKIREEAGELIQTLLGKEDKSRAASEMADLLYHAMVLLRVKNVKMEEVFEVLRKRTSQSGIEEKSSRNKS
;
A
#
# COMPACT_ATOMS: atom_id res chain seq x y z
N MET A 1 -51.37 38.18 -5.11
CA MET A 1 -51.86 37.11 -4.22
C MET A 1 -50.66 36.26 -3.88
N ASP A 2 -50.19 36.36 -2.64
CA ASP A 2 -49.20 35.46 -2.05
C ASP A 2 -49.87 34.20 -1.51
N LEU A 3 -49.11 33.09 -1.43
CA LEU A 3 -49.09 31.96 -0.46
C LEU A 3 -48.70 30.64 -1.16
N PRO A 4 -48.18 29.60 -0.45
CA PRO A 4 -47.18 29.58 0.61
C PRO A 4 -46.09 28.48 0.44
N SER A 5 -45.14 28.49 1.37
CA SER A 5 -43.99 27.58 1.58
C SER A 5 -44.32 26.08 1.68
N ILE A 6 -43.45 25.22 1.11
CA ILE A 6 -43.34 23.78 1.44
C ILE A 6 -41.94 23.48 1.99
N ARG A 7 -41.96 22.78 3.13
CA ARG A 7 -40.88 22.40 4.05
C ARG A 7 -39.75 21.56 3.43
N GLU A 8 -38.52 21.99 3.77
CA GLU A 8 -37.29 21.24 4.11
C GLU A 8 -37.12 19.80 3.57
N GLN A 9 -36.42 19.68 2.44
CA GLN A 9 -35.45 18.59 2.29
C GLN A 9 -34.18 18.99 3.03
N LYS A 10 -33.76 18.22 4.03
CA LYS A 10 -32.44 18.43 4.63
C LYS A 10 -31.39 18.30 3.51
N PRO A 11 -30.56 19.33 3.28
CA PRO A 11 -29.57 19.27 2.20
C PRO A 11 -28.59 18.15 2.52
N VAL A 12 -28.63 17.07 1.73
CA VAL A 12 -27.47 16.20 1.61
C VAL A 12 -26.40 17.10 1.03
N THR A 13 -25.39 17.40 1.83
CA THR A 13 -24.31 18.25 1.33
C THR A 13 -23.67 17.51 0.17
N ILE A 14 -23.33 18.26 -0.88
CA ILE A 14 -22.55 17.74 -2.02
C ILE A 14 -21.35 16.92 -1.51
N LEU A 15 -20.77 17.30 -0.37
CA LEU A 15 -19.70 16.58 0.32
C LEU A 15 -20.11 15.20 0.84
N GLN A 16 -21.30 15.02 1.42
CA GLN A 16 -21.78 13.71 1.89
C GLN A 16 -22.13 12.76 0.75
N PHE A 17 -22.58 13.30 -0.39
CA PHE A 17 -22.79 12.52 -1.61
C PHE A 17 -21.46 12.17 -2.29
N PHE A 18 -20.49 13.10 -2.32
CA PHE A 18 -19.15 12.84 -2.86
C PHE A 18 -18.31 11.91 -1.98
N ASP A 19 -18.46 11.93 -0.65
CA ASP A 19 -17.86 10.95 0.26
C ASP A 19 -18.53 9.56 0.16
N ALA A 20 -19.84 9.51 -0.10
CA ALA A 20 -20.54 8.25 -0.40
C ALA A 20 -20.12 7.66 -1.77
N LEU A 21 -19.69 8.53 -2.69
CA LEU A 21 -18.93 8.18 -3.89
C LEU A 21 -17.43 8.06 -3.60
N GLN A 22 -17.05 7.59 -2.41
CA GLN A 22 -15.79 6.90 -2.15
C GLN A 22 -15.56 5.82 -3.23
N ASP A 23 -15.03 6.27 -4.36
CA ASP A 23 -13.72 5.91 -4.87
C ASP A 23 -13.47 4.40 -5.03
N HIS A 24 -14.51 3.69 -5.48
CA HIS A 24 -14.46 2.27 -5.83
C HIS A 24 -13.79 1.97 -7.17
N SER A 25 -13.32 2.97 -7.92
CA SER A 25 -12.65 2.72 -9.22
C SER A 25 -11.12 2.61 -9.13
N ARG A 26 -10.47 2.98 -8.01
CA ARG A 26 -9.01 2.81 -7.83
C ARG A 26 -8.58 2.13 -6.53
N LYS A 27 -9.33 2.25 -5.43
CA LYS A 27 -8.89 1.72 -4.12
C LYS A 27 -8.97 0.20 -3.97
N GLY A 28 -9.89 -0.48 -4.67
CA GLY A 28 -10.01 -1.94 -4.61
C GLY A 28 -8.89 -2.69 -5.35
N TRP A 29 -8.21 -2.02 -6.29
CA TRP A 29 -7.22 -2.67 -7.15
C TRP A 29 -5.86 -2.83 -6.46
N LEU A 30 -5.42 -1.86 -5.63
CA LEU A 30 -4.11 -1.91 -4.98
C LEU A 30 -3.96 -3.08 -3.97
N PRO A 31 -4.92 -3.34 -3.06
CA PRO A 31 -4.88 -4.55 -2.23
C PRO A 31 -4.84 -5.80 -3.10
N THR A 32 -5.63 -5.84 -4.16
CA THR A 32 -5.70 -6.98 -5.09
C THR A 32 -4.36 -7.24 -5.79
N THR A 33 -3.63 -6.19 -6.20
CA THR A 33 -2.30 -6.31 -6.81
C THR A 33 -1.26 -6.83 -5.82
N LEU A 34 -1.24 -6.32 -4.59
CA LEU A 34 -0.29 -6.79 -3.57
C LEU A 34 -0.57 -8.24 -3.15
N TYR A 35 -1.84 -8.63 -2.99
CA TYR A 35 -2.19 -10.03 -2.75
C TYR A 35 -1.82 -10.94 -3.94
N SER A 36 -2.02 -10.46 -5.17
CA SER A 36 -1.60 -11.20 -6.37
C SER A 36 -0.08 -11.39 -6.43
N LEU A 37 0.68 -10.39 -5.99
CA LEU A 37 2.13 -10.48 -5.88
C LEU A 37 2.55 -11.45 -4.77
N GLU A 38 1.92 -11.42 -3.60
CA GLU A 38 2.14 -12.36 -2.50
C GLU A 38 1.91 -13.81 -2.95
N ASP A 39 0.81 -14.07 -3.65
CA ASP A 39 0.50 -15.38 -4.24
C ASP A 39 1.56 -15.80 -5.27
N THR A 40 1.97 -14.89 -6.15
CA THR A 40 3.01 -15.17 -7.15
C THR A 40 4.35 -15.55 -6.48
N ILE A 41 4.75 -14.83 -5.43
CA ILE A 41 5.96 -15.12 -4.66
C ILE A 41 5.84 -16.49 -3.97
N SER A 42 4.69 -16.76 -3.36
CA SER A 42 4.38 -18.04 -2.70
C SER A 42 4.48 -19.22 -3.67
N ARG A 43 3.90 -19.10 -4.87
CA ARG A 43 3.98 -20.12 -5.92
C ARG A 43 5.41 -20.39 -6.38
N ARG A 44 6.24 -19.35 -6.51
CA ARG A 44 7.66 -19.50 -6.91
C ARG A 44 8.53 -20.15 -5.84
N GLN A 45 8.08 -20.19 -4.58
CA GLN A 45 8.77 -20.92 -3.52
C GLN A 45 8.61 -22.44 -3.66
N VAL A 46 7.42 -22.90 -4.07
CA VAL A 46 7.06 -24.33 -4.12
C VAL A 46 7.40 -24.99 -5.45
N THR A 47 7.63 -24.22 -6.53
CA THR A 47 8.04 -24.80 -7.82
C THR A 47 9.42 -25.47 -7.72
N GLU A 48 9.48 -26.73 -8.14
CA GLU A 48 10.72 -27.51 -8.20
C GLU A 48 11.77 -26.87 -9.12
N GLU A 49 13.03 -27.22 -8.90
CA GLU A 49 14.17 -26.70 -9.64
C GLU A 49 14.06 -27.04 -11.14
N SER A 50 13.93 -26.02 -11.98
CA SER A 50 14.49 -26.05 -13.32
C SER A 50 16.01 -25.82 -13.21
N ASP A 51 16.78 -26.16 -14.25
CA ASP A 51 18.25 -26.01 -14.29
C ASP A 51 18.77 -24.60 -13.93
N LYS A 52 17.91 -23.58 -13.89
CA LYS A 52 18.22 -22.23 -13.42
C LYS A 52 17.13 -21.73 -12.45
N PRO A 53 17.44 -21.52 -11.15
CA PRO A 53 16.45 -21.00 -10.22
C PRO A 53 15.95 -19.62 -10.66
N SER A 54 14.63 -19.42 -10.60
CA SER A 54 14.01 -18.11 -10.85
C SER A 54 14.61 -17.04 -9.93
N TRP A 55 14.59 -15.78 -10.36
CA TRP A 55 15.11 -14.66 -9.56
C TRP A 55 14.52 -14.63 -8.14
N THR A 56 13.21 -14.84 -8.00
CA THR A 56 12.53 -14.94 -6.70
C THR A 56 13.09 -16.10 -5.87
N LYS A 57 13.34 -17.27 -6.47
CA LYS A 57 13.89 -18.43 -5.75
C LYS A 57 15.31 -18.16 -5.24
N LYS A 58 16.15 -17.46 -6.01
CA LYS A 58 17.47 -17.00 -5.54
C LYS A 58 17.36 -16.10 -4.30
N LEU A 59 16.47 -15.10 -4.34
CA LEU A 59 16.25 -14.20 -3.21
C LEU A 59 15.69 -14.91 -1.97
N LEU A 60 14.82 -15.91 -2.15
CA LEU A 60 14.26 -16.71 -1.06
C LEU A 60 15.32 -17.60 -0.38
N LEU A 61 16.33 -18.05 -1.13
CA LEU A 61 17.40 -18.93 -0.63
C LEU A 61 18.60 -18.15 -0.08
N ASP A 62 18.83 -16.92 -0.55
CA ASP A 62 19.96 -16.08 -0.15
C ASP A 62 19.50 -14.81 0.57
N SER A 63 19.53 -14.87 1.91
CA SER A 63 19.15 -13.73 2.76
C SER A 63 20.14 -12.56 2.67
N GLN A 64 21.42 -12.80 2.34
CA GLN A 64 22.40 -11.73 2.20
C GLN A 64 22.14 -10.93 0.92
N LEU A 65 21.89 -11.64 -0.19
CA LEU A 65 21.48 -11.04 -1.45
C LEU A 65 20.18 -10.25 -1.30
N LEU A 66 19.16 -10.82 -0.64
CA LEU A 66 17.90 -10.15 -0.40
C LEU A 66 18.07 -8.84 0.39
N CYS A 67 18.81 -8.88 1.50
CA CYS A 67 19.11 -7.68 2.28
C CYS A 67 19.92 -6.64 1.49
N SER A 68 20.85 -7.10 0.64
CA SER A 68 21.62 -6.21 -0.23
C SER A 68 20.71 -5.47 -1.22
N LYS A 69 19.82 -6.20 -1.91
CA LYS A 69 18.85 -5.62 -2.84
C LYS A 69 17.91 -4.63 -2.16
N ILE A 70 17.36 -4.96 -0.97
CA ILE A 70 16.51 -4.01 -0.23
C ILE A 70 17.25 -2.71 0.08
N ARG A 71 18.51 -2.78 0.49
CA ARG A 71 19.32 -1.59 0.77
C ARG A 71 19.58 -0.77 -0.49
N GLU A 72 19.88 -1.44 -1.60
CA GLU A 72 20.08 -0.82 -2.90
C GLU A 72 18.83 -0.07 -3.34
N GLU A 73 17.67 -0.74 -3.42
CA GLU A 73 16.42 -0.09 -3.87
C GLU A 73 15.96 1.04 -2.94
N ALA A 74 16.17 0.89 -1.63
CA ALA A 74 15.90 1.99 -0.69
C ALA A 74 16.82 3.19 -0.95
N GLY A 75 18.09 2.93 -1.28
CA GLY A 75 19.05 3.95 -1.69
C GLY A 75 18.63 4.62 -3.00
N GLU A 76 18.29 3.86 -4.03
CA GLU A 76 17.84 4.37 -5.32
C GLU A 76 16.57 5.23 -5.17
N LEU A 77 15.58 4.77 -4.38
CA LEU A 77 14.38 5.55 -4.07
C LEU A 77 14.74 6.90 -3.41
N ILE A 78 15.65 6.91 -2.44
CA ILE A 78 16.11 8.14 -1.79
C ILE A 78 16.80 9.06 -2.83
N GLN A 79 17.61 8.49 -3.71
CA GLN A 79 18.30 9.26 -4.75
C GLN A 79 17.34 9.89 -5.75
N THR A 80 16.19 9.29 -6.03
CA THR A 80 15.18 9.93 -6.90
C THR A 80 14.75 11.29 -6.34
N LEU A 81 14.63 11.40 -5.02
CA LEU A 81 14.28 12.65 -4.36
C LEU A 81 15.47 13.64 -4.34
N LEU A 82 16.67 13.18 -3.95
CA LEU A 82 17.85 14.04 -3.83
C LEU A 82 18.35 14.54 -5.18
N GLY A 83 18.29 13.69 -6.20
CA GLY A 83 18.66 13.98 -7.59
C GLY A 83 17.60 14.77 -8.36
N LYS A 84 16.42 15.01 -7.77
CA LYS A 84 15.26 15.65 -8.43
C LYS A 84 14.86 14.91 -9.71
N GLU A 85 14.89 13.59 -9.66
CA GLU A 85 14.46 12.73 -10.75
C GLU A 85 12.94 12.78 -10.91
N ASP A 86 12.46 12.28 -12.05
CA ASP A 86 11.04 12.35 -12.34
C ASP A 86 10.21 11.34 -11.52
N LYS A 87 8.89 11.56 -11.52
CA LYS A 87 7.92 10.72 -10.81
C LYS A 87 7.95 9.25 -11.26
N SER A 88 8.26 8.99 -12.53
CA SER A 88 8.25 7.63 -13.08
C SER A 88 9.41 6.82 -12.51
N ARG A 89 10.58 7.44 -12.33
CA ARG A 89 11.73 6.81 -11.69
C ARG A 89 11.44 6.49 -10.23
N ALA A 90 10.90 7.45 -9.46
CA ALA A 90 10.49 7.20 -8.07
C ALA A 90 9.44 6.07 -7.94
N ALA A 91 8.50 5.97 -8.89
CA ALA A 91 7.53 4.88 -8.92
C ALA A 91 8.16 3.51 -9.21
N SER A 92 9.17 3.47 -10.09
CA SER A 92 9.95 2.26 -10.39
C SER A 92 10.69 1.77 -9.13
N GLU A 93 11.46 2.65 -8.47
CA GLU A 93 12.26 2.26 -7.30
C GLU A 93 11.39 1.81 -6.13
N MET A 94 10.24 2.46 -5.95
CA MET A 94 9.28 2.03 -4.94
C MET A 94 8.70 0.65 -5.29
N ALA A 95 8.44 0.36 -6.57
CA ALA A 95 7.94 -0.95 -6.98
C ALA A 95 8.98 -2.06 -6.71
N ASP A 96 10.25 -1.80 -7.02
CA ASP A 96 11.34 -2.75 -6.76
C ASP A 96 11.56 -2.94 -5.25
N LEU A 97 11.56 -1.85 -4.47
CA LEU A 97 11.64 -1.91 -3.01
C LEU A 97 10.47 -2.71 -2.41
N LEU A 98 9.24 -2.47 -2.87
CA LEU A 98 8.06 -3.22 -2.42
C LEU A 98 8.17 -4.70 -2.77
N TYR A 99 8.61 -5.04 -3.98
CA TYR A 99 8.82 -6.42 -4.40
C TYR A 99 9.80 -7.14 -3.47
N HIS A 100 10.98 -6.56 -3.24
CA HIS A 100 11.99 -7.14 -2.37
C HIS A 100 11.52 -7.22 -0.90
N ALA A 101 10.80 -6.22 -0.40
CA ALA A 101 10.19 -6.25 0.92
C ALA A 101 9.17 -7.40 1.04
N MET A 102 8.34 -7.64 0.03
CA MET A 102 7.37 -8.75 0.03
C MET A 102 8.05 -10.12 0.01
N VAL A 103 9.18 -10.26 -0.68
CA VAL A 103 10.00 -11.49 -0.59
C VAL A 103 10.53 -11.68 0.84
N LEU A 104 10.96 -10.60 1.50
CA LEU A 104 11.37 -10.66 2.92
C LEU A 104 10.23 -11.07 3.83
N LEU A 105 9.03 -10.51 3.65
CA LEU A 105 7.84 -10.92 4.42
C LEU A 105 7.59 -12.42 4.27
N ARG A 106 7.74 -12.96 3.05
CA ARG A 106 7.62 -14.40 2.81
C ARG A 106 8.67 -15.21 3.56
N VAL A 107 9.94 -14.81 3.55
CA VAL A 107 11.02 -15.45 4.33
C VAL A 107 10.70 -15.44 5.83
N LYS A 108 10.08 -14.37 6.32
CA LYS A 108 9.67 -14.22 7.73
C LYS A 108 8.32 -14.84 8.07
N ASN A 109 7.63 -15.41 7.08
CA ASN A 109 6.27 -15.94 7.20
C ASN A 109 5.26 -14.90 7.76
N VAL A 110 5.40 -13.64 7.32
CA VAL A 110 4.47 -12.54 7.63
C VAL A 110 3.56 -12.34 6.42
N LYS A 111 2.25 -12.31 6.64
CA LYS A 111 1.26 -12.06 5.58
C LYS A 111 1.07 -10.58 5.33
N MET A 112 0.69 -10.22 4.10
CA MET A 112 0.39 -8.84 3.75
C MET A 112 -0.78 -8.25 4.58
N GLU A 113 -1.73 -9.10 4.98
CA GLU A 113 -2.84 -8.72 5.86
C GLU A 113 -2.37 -8.17 7.22
N GLU A 114 -1.33 -8.79 7.81
CA GLU A 114 -0.75 -8.36 9.09
C GLU A 114 -0.08 -6.99 8.95
N VAL A 115 0.61 -6.75 7.83
CA VAL A 115 1.18 -5.44 7.51
C VAL A 115 0.09 -4.38 7.37
N PHE A 116 -1.01 -4.70 6.68
CA PHE A 116 -2.13 -3.77 6.57
C PHE A 116 -2.80 -3.51 7.92
N GLU A 117 -2.86 -4.50 8.81
CA GLU A 117 -3.38 -4.29 10.17
C GLU A 117 -2.53 -3.28 10.95
N VAL A 118 -1.20 -3.41 10.88
CA VAL A 118 -0.27 -2.44 11.48
C VAL A 118 -0.48 -1.04 10.90
N LEU A 119 -0.62 -0.92 9.58
CA LEU A 119 -0.87 0.37 8.92
C LEU A 119 -2.22 0.96 9.35
N ARG A 120 -3.30 0.16 9.40
CA ARG A 120 -4.61 0.59 9.88
C ARG A 120 -4.56 1.10 11.33
N LYS A 121 -3.81 0.44 12.20
CA LYS A 121 -3.63 0.89 13.60
C LYS A 121 -2.96 2.27 13.65
N ARG A 122 -1.91 2.49 12.85
CA ARG A 122 -1.21 3.79 12.77
C ARG A 122 -2.11 4.92 12.27
N THR A 123 -2.95 4.66 11.27
CA THR A 123 -3.87 5.67 10.72
C THR A 123 -5.13 5.88 11.57
N SER A 124 -5.53 4.88 12.36
CA SER A 124 -6.68 5.01 13.28
C SER A 124 -6.30 5.77 14.56
N GLN A 125 -5.06 5.66 15.03
CA GLN A 125 -4.56 6.40 16.19
C GLN A 125 -4.52 7.91 15.93
N SER A 126 -4.08 8.37 14.76
CA SER A 126 -4.09 9.80 14.42
C SER A 126 -5.51 10.42 14.45
N GLY A 127 -6.54 9.64 14.08
CA GLY A 127 -7.94 10.09 14.16
C GLY A 127 -8.51 10.15 15.59
N ILE A 128 -7.97 9.37 16.55
CA ILE A 128 -8.37 9.43 17.95
C ILE A 128 -7.77 10.66 18.63
N GLU A 129 -6.49 10.95 18.37
CA GLU A 129 -5.83 12.18 18.84
C GLU A 129 -6.51 13.42 18.27
N GLU A 130 -6.85 13.42 16.98
CA GLU A 130 -7.59 14.52 16.33
C GLU A 130 -9.03 14.70 16.86
N LYS A 131 -9.70 13.63 17.30
CA LYS A 131 -11.00 13.74 17.98
C LYS A 131 -10.86 14.24 19.42
N SER A 132 -9.77 13.88 20.10
CA SER A 132 -9.51 14.29 21.49
C SER A 132 -9.16 15.77 21.62
N SER A 133 -8.58 16.39 20.58
CA SER A 133 -8.32 17.83 20.53
C SER A 133 -9.57 18.67 20.27
N ARG A 134 -10.57 18.13 19.56
CA ARG A 134 -11.86 18.82 19.31
C ARG A 134 -12.73 18.95 20.56
N ASN A 135 -12.57 18.07 21.54
CA ASN A 135 -13.40 18.05 22.76
C ASN A 135 -12.75 18.76 23.96
N LYS A 136 -11.63 19.46 23.72
CA LYS A 136 -10.93 20.30 24.72
C LYS A 136 -10.98 21.79 24.39
N SER A 137 -11.80 22.20 23.41
CA SER A 137 -12.01 23.60 23.02
C SER A 137 -13.42 24.06 23.33
#